data_AF-A0A7L2AKC1-F1
#
_entry.id   AF-A0A7L2AKC1-F1
#
_cell.length_a   1.000
_cell.length_b   1.000
_cell.length_c   1.000
_cell.angle_alpha   90.00
_cell.angle_beta   90.00
_cell.angle_gamma   90.00
#
_symmetry.space_group_name_H-M   'P 1'
#
loop_
_entity.id
_entity.type
_entity.pdbx_description
1 polymer ?
#
loop_
_entity_poly.entity_id
_entity_poly.type
_entity_poly.pdbx_seq_one_letter_code
_entity_poly.pdbx_strand_id
1 'polypeptide(L)'
;RGIGSDAPPKRPLTAYFRFFKEHHSAFRQKHPEITNLELVKKLAGAWNELPASQKQVYEEAGKTDWQKYKEQMAVYKAQLTPSRAAALREERKKQMARRSVLRAKRELTVLGKPKKPRNGFNIFLAEKFQESEGASATVSQEGLF
;
A
#
# COMPACT_ATOMS: atom_id res chain seq x y z
N ARG A 1 -5.04 -2.18 -11.21
CA ARG A 1 -4.12 -3.31 -11.56
C ARG A 1 -4.90 -4.62 -11.51
N GLY A 2 -5.50 -4.94 -12.66
CA GLY A 2 -6.38 -6.08 -12.88
C GLY A 2 -5.63 -7.37 -13.20
N ILE A 3 -6.28 -8.46 -12.81
CA ILE A 3 -6.48 -9.72 -13.54
C ILE A 3 -5.62 -9.83 -14.82
N GLY A 4 -4.38 -10.26 -14.67
CA GLY A 4 -3.62 -10.92 -15.73
C GLY A 4 -3.31 -12.33 -15.26
N SER A 5 -3.45 -13.32 -16.13
CA SER A 5 -3.13 -14.74 -15.85
C SER A 5 -1.70 -14.96 -15.36
N ASP A 6 -0.83 -13.97 -15.56
CA ASP A 6 0.59 -14.04 -15.22
C ASP A 6 0.92 -13.61 -13.77
N ALA A 7 0.02 -12.88 -13.12
CA ALA A 7 0.24 -12.37 -11.76
C ALA A 7 -0.22 -13.39 -10.70
N PRO A 8 0.46 -13.47 -9.54
CA PRO A 8 0.01 -14.34 -8.46
C PRO A 8 -1.40 -13.93 -8.01
N PRO A 9 -2.34 -14.90 -7.85
CA PRO A 9 -3.65 -14.63 -7.28
C PRO A 9 -3.55 -13.82 -5.99
N LYS A 10 -4.47 -12.89 -5.80
CA LYS A 10 -4.50 -12.04 -4.59
C LYS A 10 -5.28 -12.74 -3.50
N ARG A 11 -4.82 -12.59 -2.26
CA ARG A 11 -5.58 -13.05 -1.08
C ARG A 11 -6.96 -12.39 -1.07
N PRO A 12 -8.03 -13.14 -0.77
CA PRO A 12 -9.38 -12.57 -0.69
C PRO A 12 -9.51 -11.68 0.55
N LEU A 13 -10.54 -10.85 0.54
CA LEU A 13 -10.85 -9.97 1.68
C LEU A 13 -11.37 -10.79 2.86
N THR A 14 -10.94 -10.41 4.07
CA THR A 14 -11.51 -10.92 5.32
C THR A 14 -12.92 -10.38 5.53
N ALA A 15 -13.69 -10.97 6.46
CA ALA A 15 -15.06 -10.56 6.78
C ALA A 15 -15.17 -9.04 7.01
N TYR A 16 -14.34 -8.49 7.89
CA TYR A 16 -14.30 -7.04 8.15
C TYR A 16 -13.99 -6.22 6.89
N PHE A 17 -13.00 -6.60 6.08
CA PHE A 17 -12.67 -5.81 4.88
C PHE A 17 -13.74 -5.90 3.79
N ARG A 18 -14.57 -6.96 3.77
CA ARG A 18 -15.76 -7.04 2.91
C ARG A 18 -16.80 -6.03 3.35
N PHE A 19 -17.18 -6.07 4.63
CA PHE A 19 -18.05 -5.09 5.24
C PHE A 19 -17.54 -3.66 5.00
N PHE A 20 -16.26 -3.41 5.27
CA PHE A 20 -15.64 -2.12 5.02
C PHE A 20 -15.81 -1.69 3.56
N LYS A 21 -15.51 -2.55 2.58
CA LYS A 21 -15.63 -2.21 1.17
C LYS A 21 -17.07 -1.85 0.77
N GLU A 22 -18.05 -2.56 1.30
CA GLU A 22 -19.48 -2.35 1.03
C GLU A 22 -19.99 -1.03 1.63
N HIS A 23 -19.64 -0.75 2.89
CA HIS A 23 -20.18 0.38 3.63
C HIS A 23 -19.33 1.66 3.53
N HIS A 24 -18.06 1.56 3.13
CA HIS A 24 -17.15 2.72 3.13
C HIS A 24 -17.63 3.87 2.25
N SER A 25 -18.16 3.60 1.06
CA SER A 25 -18.69 4.65 0.17
C SER A 25 -19.88 5.38 0.81
N ALA A 26 -20.83 4.62 1.36
CA ALA A 26 -22.00 5.18 2.04
C ALA A 26 -21.61 6.01 3.27
N PHE A 27 -20.66 5.53 4.07
CA PHE A 27 -20.12 6.27 5.22
C PHE A 27 -19.38 7.54 4.79
N ARG A 28 -18.61 7.49 3.69
CA ARG A 28 -17.91 8.66 3.15
C ARG A 28 -18.88 9.71 2.60
N GLN A 29 -19.97 9.29 1.99
CA GLN A 29 -21.01 10.20 1.51
C GLN A 29 -21.79 10.86 2.65
N LYS A 30 -22.02 10.15 3.76
CA LYS A 30 -22.66 10.70 4.96
C LYS A 30 -21.75 11.63 5.77
N HIS A 31 -20.44 11.44 5.68
CA HIS A 31 -19.43 12.23 6.40
C HIS A 31 -18.32 12.71 5.45
N PRO A 32 -18.62 13.62 4.50
CA PRO A 32 -17.63 14.16 3.59
C PRO A 32 -16.54 14.99 4.30
N GLU A 33 -16.87 15.58 5.46
CA GLU A 33 -16.02 16.48 6.24
C GLU A 33 -14.94 15.77 7.07
N ILE A 34 -15.16 14.51 7.46
CA ILE A 34 -14.24 13.82 8.37
C ILE A 34 -13.02 13.26 7.67
N THR A 35 -11.92 13.14 8.41
CA THR A 35 -10.67 12.56 7.89
C THR A 35 -10.86 11.05 7.67
N ASN A 36 -10.19 10.48 6.66
CA ASN A 36 -10.24 9.03 6.39
C ASN A 36 -9.90 8.18 7.63
N LEU A 37 -9.00 8.65 8.50
CA LEU A 37 -8.66 7.95 9.74
C LEU A 37 -9.87 7.82 10.70
N GLU A 38 -10.66 8.89 10.83
CA GLU A 38 -11.84 8.91 11.69
C GLU A 38 -12.98 8.09 11.08
N LEU A 39 -13.14 8.17 9.75
CA LEU A 39 -14.08 7.33 9.01
C LEU A 39 -13.82 5.83 9.23
N VAL A 40 -12.56 5.41 9.13
CA VAL A 40 -12.15 4.02 9.37
C VAL A 40 -12.42 3.62 10.82
N LYS A 41 -12.17 4.50 11.80
CA LYS A 41 -12.51 4.25 13.21
C LYS A 41 -14.01 4.05 13.42
N LYS A 42 -14.86 4.89 12.82
CA LYS A 42 -16.32 4.75 12.89
C LYS A 42 -16.81 3.44 12.27
N LEU A 43 -16.27 3.07 11.10
CA LEU A 43 -16.59 1.79 10.45
C LEU A 43 -16.15 0.58 11.27
N ALA A 44 -14.98 0.66 11.92
CA ALA A 44 -14.52 -0.38 12.83
C ALA A 44 -15.45 -0.52 14.05
N GLY A 45 -15.93 0.61 14.60
CA GLY A 45 -16.96 0.61 15.65
C GLY A 45 -18.25 -0.07 15.22
N ALA A 46 -18.80 0.34 14.06
CA ALA A 46 -20.01 -0.25 13.51
C ALA A 46 -19.88 -1.75 13.25
N TRP A 47 -18.70 -2.22 12.80
CA TRP A 47 -18.43 -3.65 12.68
C TRP A 47 -18.46 -4.35 14.04
N ASN A 48 -17.88 -3.77 15.09
CA ASN A 48 -17.87 -4.39 16.41
C ASN A 48 -19.28 -4.51 17.01
N GLU A 49 -20.14 -3.52 16.78
CA GLU A 49 -21.54 -3.49 17.20
C GLU A 49 -22.45 -4.43 16.38
N LEU A 50 -21.99 -4.87 15.20
CA LEU A 50 -22.76 -5.74 14.32
C LEU A 50 -23.09 -7.09 15.00
N PRO A 51 -24.33 -7.59 14.91
CA PRO A 51 -24.71 -8.88 15.47
C PRO A 51 -23.87 -10.04 14.91
N ALA A 52 -23.64 -11.07 15.73
CA ALA A 52 -22.88 -12.24 15.33
C ALA A 52 -23.45 -12.93 14.08
N SER A 53 -24.79 -12.98 13.95
CA SER A 53 -25.46 -13.55 12.78
C SER A 53 -25.09 -12.82 11.48
N GLN A 54 -25.03 -11.48 11.50
CA GLN A 54 -24.64 -10.70 10.33
C GLN A 54 -23.14 -10.81 10.04
N LYS A 55 -22.30 -10.82 11.10
CA LYS A 55 -20.85 -11.07 10.94
C LYS A 55 -20.58 -12.44 10.30
N GLN A 56 -21.35 -13.46 10.68
CA GLN A 56 -21.21 -14.82 10.18
C GLN A 56 -21.40 -14.90 8.67
N VAL A 57 -22.35 -14.14 8.09
CA VAL A 57 -22.53 -14.07 6.62
C VAL A 57 -21.24 -13.62 5.92
N TYR A 58 -20.56 -12.60 6.45
CA TYR A 58 -19.30 -12.12 5.90
C TYR A 58 -18.13 -13.11 6.11
N GLU A 59 -18.14 -13.84 7.23
CA GLU A 59 -17.14 -14.88 7.50
C GLU A 59 -17.29 -16.08 6.56
N GLU A 60 -18.51 -16.54 6.33
CA GLU A 60 -18.81 -17.63 5.39
C GLU A 60 -18.40 -17.25 3.96
N ALA A 61 -18.79 -16.05 3.50
CA ALA A 61 -18.32 -15.53 2.21
C ALA A 61 -16.78 -15.44 2.15
N GLY A 62 -16.13 -15.09 3.25
CA GLY A 62 -14.67 -15.09 3.38
C GLY A 62 -14.06 -16.49 3.23
N LYS A 63 -14.67 -17.50 3.86
CA LYS A 63 -14.22 -18.91 3.78
C LYS A 63 -14.35 -19.45 2.36
N THR A 64 -15.47 -19.20 1.69
CA THR A 64 -15.68 -19.63 0.30
C THR A 64 -14.65 -19.04 -0.64
N ASP A 65 -14.38 -17.73 -0.54
CA ASP A 65 -13.38 -17.10 -1.39
C ASP A 65 -11.95 -17.52 -1.05
N TRP A 66 -11.69 -17.89 0.21
CA TRP A 66 -10.42 -18.47 0.61
C TRP A 66 -10.17 -19.84 -0.03
N GLN A 67 -11.21 -20.67 -0.16
CA GLN A 67 -11.12 -21.94 -0.89
C GLN A 67 -10.80 -21.71 -2.36
N LYS A 68 -11.55 -20.82 -3.05
CA LYS A 68 -11.26 -20.44 -4.44
C LYS A 68 -9.83 -19.91 -4.62
N TYR A 69 -9.36 -19.06 -3.71
CA TYR A 69 -8.00 -18.55 -3.74
C TYR A 69 -6.94 -19.66 -3.59
N LYS A 70 -7.19 -20.67 -2.73
CA LYS A 70 -6.28 -21.81 -2.57
C LYS A 70 -6.15 -22.59 -3.88
N GLU A 71 -7.26 -22.86 -4.54
CA GLU A 71 -7.30 -23.55 -5.83
C GLU A 71 -6.54 -22.74 -6.90
N GLN A 72 -6.87 -21.45 -7.05
CA GLN A 72 -6.18 -20.55 -7.99
C GLN A 72 -4.68 -20.47 -7.71
N MET A 73 -4.28 -20.41 -6.45
CA MET A 73 -2.86 -20.40 -6.06
C MET A 73 -2.16 -21.72 -6.34
N ALA A 74 -2.85 -22.86 -6.20
CA ALA A 74 -2.29 -24.17 -6.51
C ALA A 74 -2.02 -24.27 -8.02
N VAL A 75 -3.00 -23.87 -8.85
CA VAL A 75 -2.84 -23.79 -10.31
C VAL A 75 -1.70 -22.87 -10.69
N TYR A 76 -1.66 -21.65 -10.12
CA TYR A 76 -0.60 -20.68 -10.38
C TYR A 76 0.80 -21.22 -10.04
N LYS A 77 0.94 -21.92 -8.91
CA LYS A 77 2.22 -22.52 -8.51
C LYS A 77 2.62 -23.68 -9.41
N ALA A 78 1.66 -24.51 -9.85
CA ALA A 78 1.92 -25.62 -10.75
C ALA A 78 2.38 -25.16 -12.14
N GLN A 79 1.87 -24.02 -12.61
CA GLN A 79 2.28 -23.40 -13.88
C GLN A 79 3.63 -22.68 -13.82
N LEU A 80 4.22 -22.52 -12.64
CA LEU A 80 5.39 -21.69 -12.44
C LEU A 80 6.69 -22.47 -12.69
N THR A 81 7.55 -21.97 -13.58
CA THR A 81 8.88 -22.57 -13.78
C THR A 81 9.78 -22.36 -12.56
N PRO A 82 10.72 -23.29 -12.25
CA PRO A 82 11.62 -23.14 -11.12
C PRO A 82 12.44 -21.84 -11.13
N SER A 83 12.92 -21.43 -12.32
CA SER A 83 13.64 -20.17 -12.53
C SER A 83 12.79 -18.96 -12.15
N ARG A 84 11.53 -18.91 -12.63
CA ARG A 84 10.60 -17.84 -12.31
C ARG A 84 10.21 -17.83 -10.82
N ALA A 85 10.04 -19.00 -10.21
CA ALA A 85 9.80 -19.12 -8.78
C ALA A 85 10.97 -18.57 -7.95
N ALA A 86 12.21 -18.85 -8.34
CA ALA A 86 13.40 -18.29 -7.71
C ALA A 86 13.47 -16.76 -7.88
N ALA A 87 13.23 -16.24 -9.08
CA ALA A 87 13.21 -14.80 -9.34
C ALA A 87 12.18 -14.06 -8.46
N LEU A 88 10.96 -14.59 -8.32
CA LEU A 88 9.93 -14.02 -7.45
C LEU A 88 10.31 -14.06 -5.96
N ARG A 89 11.02 -15.11 -5.51
CA ARG A 89 11.53 -15.19 -4.14
C ARG A 89 12.59 -14.12 -3.88
N GLU A 90 13.54 -13.95 -4.80
CA GLU A 90 14.59 -12.93 -4.69
C GLU A 90 14.02 -11.51 -4.75
N GLU A 91 13.05 -11.25 -5.62
CA GLU A 91 12.34 -9.96 -5.66
C GLU A 91 11.64 -9.67 -4.33
N ARG A 92 10.93 -10.65 -3.76
CA ARG A 92 10.29 -10.50 -2.44
C ARG A 92 11.30 -10.21 -1.34
N LYS A 93 12.46 -10.87 -1.34
CA LYS A 93 13.55 -10.59 -0.38
C LYS A 93 14.05 -9.14 -0.53
N LYS A 94 14.31 -8.68 -1.75
CA LYS A 94 14.73 -7.29 -2.03
C LYS A 94 13.70 -6.27 -1.55
N GLN A 95 12.42 -6.51 -1.81
CA GLN A 95 11.33 -5.64 -1.35
C GLN A 95 11.24 -5.59 0.18
N MET A 96 11.35 -6.74 0.85
CA MET A 96 11.34 -6.79 2.31
C MET A 96 12.57 -6.11 2.92
N ALA A 97 13.75 -6.29 2.35
CA ALA A 97 14.97 -5.59 2.77
C ALA A 97 14.82 -4.07 2.62
N ARG A 98 14.31 -3.59 1.47
CA ARG A 98 14.01 -2.17 1.25
C ARG A 98 13.03 -1.61 2.29
N ARG A 99 11.96 -2.34 2.58
CA ARG A 99 10.95 -1.94 3.57
C ARG A 99 11.53 -1.91 4.98
N SER A 100 12.42 -2.86 5.33
CA SER A 100 13.11 -2.89 6.61
C SER A 100 14.03 -1.68 6.78
N VAL A 101 14.87 -1.38 5.79
CA VAL A 101 15.75 -0.21 5.79
C VAL A 101 14.96 1.08 5.92
N LEU A 102 13.84 1.21 5.19
CA LEU A 102 12.97 2.39 5.29
C LEU A 102 12.34 2.53 6.68
N ARG A 103 11.93 1.41 7.30
CA ARG A 103 11.39 1.42 8.67
C ARG A 103 12.45 1.88 9.67
N ALA A 104 13.64 1.29 9.64
CA ALA A 104 14.76 1.68 10.49
C ALA A 104 15.13 3.16 10.30
N LYS A 105 15.16 3.66 9.06
CA LYS A 105 15.41 5.08 8.79
C LYS A 105 14.35 6.00 9.41
N ARG A 106 13.07 5.63 9.30
CA ARG A 106 11.96 6.41 9.91
C ARG A 106 12.08 6.44 11.42
N GLU A 107 12.36 5.30 12.04
CA GLU A 107 12.57 5.20 13.49
C GLU A 107 13.73 6.09 13.95
N LEU A 108 14.89 6.03 13.29
CA LEU A 108 16.01 6.92 13.58
C LEU A 108 15.66 8.41 13.39
N THR A 109 14.75 8.73 12.47
CA THR A 109 14.26 10.10 12.27
C THR A 109 13.36 10.54 13.42
N VAL A 110 12.47 9.66 13.90
CA VAL A 110 11.60 9.92 15.07
C VAL A 110 12.43 10.10 16.35
N LEU A 111 13.52 9.34 16.51
CA LEU A 111 14.45 9.47 17.62
C LEU A 111 15.36 10.70 17.52
N GLY A 112 15.20 11.54 16.48
CA GLY A 112 15.96 12.78 16.34
C GLY A 112 17.45 12.57 16.02
N LYS A 113 17.83 11.44 15.41
CA LYS A 113 19.22 11.18 15.05
C LYS A 113 19.79 12.35 14.22
N PRO A 114 20.94 12.93 14.61
CA PRO A 114 21.51 14.07 13.91
C PRO A 114 21.79 13.72 12.45
N LYS A 115 21.55 14.69 11.57
CA LYS A 115 21.92 14.56 10.15
C LYS A 115 23.44 14.47 10.04
N LYS A 116 23.92 13.75 9.03
CA LYS A 116 25.35 13.68 8.72
C LYS A 116 25.88 15.09 8.38
N PRO A 117 27.15 15.39 8.69
CA PRO A 117 27.76 16.66 8.26
C PRO A 117 27.70 16.76 6.74
N ARG A 118 27.47 17.99 6.25
CA ARG A 118 27.46 18.27 4.81
C ARG A 118 28.90 18.14 4.28
N ASN A 119 29.09 17.41 3.18
CA ASN A 119 30.35 17.39 2.44
C ASN A 119 30.57 18.76 1.75
N GLY A 120 31.81 19.14 1.43
CA GLY A 120 32.13 20.43 0.76
C GLY A 120 31.29 20.69 -0.49
N PHE A 121 31.05 19.65 -1.30
CA PHE A 121 30.13 19.75 -2.45
C PHE A 121 28.67 20.05 -2.04
N ASN A 122 28.16 19.45 -0.96
CA ASN A 122 26.81 19.73 -0.46
C ASN A 122 26.71 21.14 0.15
N ILE A 123 27.82 21.71 0.63
CA ILE A 123 27.90 23.10 1.10
C ILE A 123 27.83 24.03 -0.12
N PHE A 124 28.68 23.80 -1.13
CA PHE A 124 28.63 24.52 -2.40
C PHE A 124 27.24 24.47 -3.05
N LEU A 125 26.60 23.30 -3.13
CA LEU A 125 25.22 23.20 -3.63
C LEU A 125 24.24 23.96 -2.74
N ALA A 126 24.37 23.91 -1.42
CA ALA A 126 23.46 24.67 -0.54
C ALA A 126 23.58 26.19 -0.74
N GLU A 127 24.76 26.69 -1.12
CA GLU A 127 25.02 28.11 -1.34
C GLU A 127 24.70 28.56 -2.78
N LYS A 128 25.04 27.73 -3.77
CA LYS A 128 25.08 28.10 -5.19
C LYS A 128 23.97 27.51 -6.04
N PHE A 129 23.13 26.62 -5.49
CA PHE A 129 22.02 26.03 -6.25
C PHE A 129 20.93 27.02 -6.64
N GLN A 130 20.70 28.08 -5.85
CA GLN A 130 19.74 29.13 -6.22
C GLN A 130 20.26 30.04 -7.34
N GLU A 131 21.58 30.20 -7.42
CA GLU A 131 22.26 31.04 -8.42
C GLU A 131 22.56 30.27 -9.71
N SER A 132 22.49 28.94 -9.69
CA SER A 132 22.74 28.14 -10.87
C SER A 132 21.57 28.25 -11.83
N GLU A 133 21.74 29.00 -12.91
CA GLU A 133 20.85 28.92 -14.06
C GLU A 133 21.11 27.60 -14.79
N GLY A 134 20.23 26.65 -14.55
CA GLY A 134 20.11 25.42 -15.31
C GLY A 134 18.64 25.20 -15.62
N ALA A 135 18.33 24.60 -16.78
CA ALA A 135 16.96 24.27 -17.13
C ALA A 135 16.37 23.31 -16.09
N SER A 136 15.60 23.85 -15.14
CA SER A 136 14.67 23.05 -14.35
C SER A 136 13.68 22.45 -15.34
N ALA A 137 13.46 21.13 -15.27
CA ALA A 137 12.44 20.44 -16.06
C ALA A 137 11.02 20.76 -15.54
N THR A 138 10.70 22.06 -15.50
CA THR A 138 9.40 22.65 -15.17
C THR A 138 9.15 23.82 -16.11
N VAL A 139 9.08 23.54 -17.41
CA VAL A 139 8.33 24.37 -18.36
C VAL A 139 7.32 23.45 -19.03
N SER A 140 6.15 23.33 -18.41
CA SER A 140 4.96 22.81 -19.05
C SER A 140 3.76 23.49 -18.41
N GLN A 141 3.12 24.31 -19.24
CA GLN A 141 1.81 24.96 -19.07
C GLN A 141 1.74 26.19 -18.16
N GLU A 142 2.22 27.31 -18.68
CA GLU A 142 1.37 28.51 -18.76
C GLU A 142 1.43 29.05 -20.19
N GLY A 143 0.26 29.23 -20.81
CA GLY A 143 0.15 29.81 -22.15
C GLY A 143 -0.51 28.91 -23.19
N LEU A 144 -1.80 28.65 -23.03
CA LEU A 144 -2.74 28.52 -24.15
C LEU A 144 -4.11 28.97 -23.63
N PHE A 145 -4.37 30.26 -23.89
CA PHE A 145 -5.71 30.78 -24.10
C PHE A 145 -6.37 30.05 -25.28
#